data_AF-A0AAU5L7L6-F1
#
_entry.id   AF-A0AAU5L7L6-F1
#
_cell.length_a   1.000
_cell.length_b   1.000
_cell.length_c   1.000
_cell.angle_alpha   90.00
_cell.angle_beta   90.00
_cell.angle_gamma   90.00
#
_symmetry.space_group_name_H-M   'P 1'
#
loop_
_entity.id
_entity.type
_entity.pdbx_description
1 polymer ?
#
loop_
_entity_poly.entity_id
_entity_poly.type
_entity_poly.pdbx_seq_one_letter_code
_entity_poly.pdbx_strand_id
1 'polypeptide(L)' 'MDTEVEWVYQPVEVHFDDDRWALGRISGWWQDAGGRRWCRLRVARSGHPARWEPFDPARVVLLPVGGL' A
#
# COMPACT_ATOMS: atom_id res chain seq x y z
N MET A 1 -21.57 8.16 -6.45
CA MET A 1 -20.49 7.48 -7.18
C MET A 1 -19.90 6.48 -6.21
N ASP A 2 -20.21 5.21 -6.41
CA ASP A 2 -19.55 4.12 -5.69
C ASP A 2 -18.05 4.28 -5.85
N THR A 3 -17.34 4.35 -4.74
CA THR A 3 -15.89 4.45 -4.78
C THR A 3 -15.36 3.05 -5.10
N GLU A 4 -15.15 2.79 -6.39
CA GLU A 4 -14.75 1.48 -6.88
C GLU A 4 -13.39 1.10 -6.29
N VAL A 5 -13.36 0.00 -5.55
CA VAL A 5 -12.14 -0.56 -4.99
C VAL A 5 -11.53 -1.52 -6.01
N GLU A 6 -10.34 -1.18 -6.49
CA GLU A 6 -9.53 -2.05 -7.34
C GLU A 6 -8.74 -3.02 -6.44
N TRP A 7 -9.12 -4.30 -6.43
CA TRP A 7 -8.40 -5.32 -5.67
C TRP A 7 -7.16 -5.80 -6.42
N VAL A 8 -6.00 -5.81 -5.76
CA VAL A 8 -4.71 -6.17 -6.36
C VAL A 8 -3.88 -7.05 -5.43
N TYR A 9 -2.79 -7.59 -5.95
CA TYR A 9 -1.70 -8.13 -5.15
C TYR A 9 -0.40 -7.44 -5.56
N GLN A 10 0.00 -6.42 -4.80
CA GLN A 10 1.16 -5.58 -5.11
C GLN A 10 2.13 -5.64 -3.92
N PRO A 11 3.28 -6.34 -4.01
CA PRO A 11 4.33 -6.29 -3.01
C PRO A 11 4.94 -4.88 -2.97
N VAL A 12 5.32 -4.46 -1.76
CA VAL A 12 5.87 -3.13 -1.51
C VAL A 12 6.96 -3.18 -0.44
N GLU A 13 7.83 -2.18 -0.45
CA GLU A 13 8.66 -1.80 0.70
C GLU A 13 8.06 -0.57 1.36
N VAL A 14 8.07 -0.55 2.70
CA VAL A 14 7.47 0.51 3.52
C VAL A 14 8.55 1.10 4.41
N HIS A 15 8.75 2.40 4.29
CA HIS A 15 9.62 3.19 5.14
C HIS A 15 8.88 3.64 6.41
N PHE A 16 9.44 3.27 7.55
CA PHE A 16 8.96 3.69 8.86
C PHE A 16 9.70 4.92 9.35
N ASP A 17 9.10 5.62 10.31
CA ASP A 17 9.67 6.84 10.90
C ASP A 17 10.96 6.56 11.71
N ASP A 18 11.26 5.29 11.99
CA ASP A 18 12.49 4.84 12.63
C ASP A 18 13.61 4.48 11.62
N ASP A 19 13.50 5.00 10.39
CA ASP A 19 14.40 4.77 9.25
C ASP A 19 14.54 3.29 8.81
N ARG A 20 13.61 2.42 9.26
CA ARG A 20 13.60 1.03 8.83
C ARG A 20 12.69 0.80 7.64
N TRP A 21 13.13 -0.13 6.79
CA TRP A 21 12.34 -0.66 5.70
C TRP A 21 11.74 -2.01 6.08
N ALA A 22 10.48 -2.21 5.73
CA ALA A 22 9.84 -3.51 5.85
C ALA A 22 9.05 -3.89 4.61
N LEU A 23 9.02 -5.19 4.34
CA LEU A 23 8.19 -5.73 3.28
C LEU A 23 6.71 -5.67 3.68
N GLY A 24 5.90 -5.25 2.73
CA GLY A 24 4.46 -5.23 2.83
C GLY A 24 3.80 -5.69 1.55
N ARG A 25 2.49 -5.56 1.54
CA ARG A 25 1.68 -5.71 0.33
C ARG A 25 0.52 -4.75 0.36
N ILE A 26 0.19 -4.24 -0.81
CA ILE A 26 -1.07 -3.57 -1.08
C ILE A 26 -2.03 -4.62 -1.63
N SER A 27 -3.19 -4.75 -0.99
CA SER A 27 -4.26 -5.66 -1.43
C SER A 27 -5.35 -4.96 -2.25
N GLY A 28 -5.34 -3.63 -2.30
CA GLY A 28 -6.34 -2.89 -3.04
C GLY A 28 -6.05 -1.39 -3.10
N TRP A 29 -6.66 -0.75 -4.07
CA TRP A 29 -6.61 0.69 -4.32
C TRP A 29 -8.02 1.25 -4.37
N TRP A 30 -8.17 2.48 -3.95
CA TRP A 30 -9.36 3.29 -4.24
C TRP A 30 -8.95 4.76 -4.30
N GLN A 31 -9.81 5.58 -4.89
CA GLN A 31 -9.59 7.03 -5.00
C GLN A 31 -10.77 7.73 -4.36
N ASP A 32 -10.51 8.66 -3.44
CA ASP A 32 -11.61 9.45 -2.87
C ASP A 32 -12.16 10.47 -3.88
N ALA A 33 -13.26 11.14 -3.52
CA ALA A 33 -13.89 12.14 -4.37
C ALA A 33 -12.97 13.35 -4.68
N GLY A 34 -11.90 13.56 -3.90
CA GLY A 34 -10.90 14.60 -4.12
C GLY A 34 -9.73 14.15 -5.00
N GLY A 35 -9.76 12.93 -5.54
CA GLY A 35 -8.70 12.37 -6.38
C GLY A 35 -7.47 11.90 -5.59
N ARG A 36 -7.53 11.85 -4.26
CA ARG A 36 -6.43 11.30 -3.46
C ARG A 36 -6.50 9.78 -3.54
N ARG A 37 -5.35 9.17 -3.86
CA ARG A 37 -5.22 7.71 -3.95
C ARG A 37 -4.97 7.13 -2.57
N TRP A 38 -5.67 6.05 -2.27
CA TRP A 38 -5.57 5.30 -1.03
C TRP A 38 -5.22 3.85 -1.34
N CYS A 39 -4.42 3.24 -0.47
CA CYS A 39 -4.01 1.85 -0.60
C CYS A 39 -4.37 1.06 0.66
N ARG A 40 -4.71 -0.21 0.47
CA ARG A 40 -4.90 -1.15 1.58
C ARG A 40 -3.60 -1.84 1.88
N LEU A 41 -2.80 -1.26 2.77
CA LEU A 41 -1.47 -1.74 3.13
C LEU A 41 -1.53 -2.77 4.26
N ARG A 42 -0.76 -3.85 4.10
CA ARG A 42 -0.38 -4.76 5.18
C ARG A 42 1.13 -4.90 5.24
N VAL A 43 1.74 -4.50 6.36
CA VAL A 43 3.17 -4.72 6.61
C VAL A 43 3.39 -6.12 7.19
N ALA A 44 4.30 -6.89 6.60
CA ALA A 44 4.65 -8.21 7.10
C ALA A 44 5.30 -8.13 8.48
N ARG A 45 5.03 -9.11 9.34
CA ARG A 45 5.61 -9.25 10.70
C ARG A 45 5.40 -8.05 11.65
N SER A 46 4.57 -7.08 11.27
CA SER A 46 4.19 -5.94 12.11
C SER A 46 3.16 -6.28 13.19
N GLY A 47 2.49 -7.43 13.09
CA GLY A 47 1.35 -7.79 13.96
C GLY A 47 0.06 -7.02 13.65
N HIS A 48 0.11 -6.00 12.79
CA HIS A 48 -1.05 -5.18 12.46
C HIS A 48 -1.87 -5.77 11.28
N PRO A 49 -3.21 -5.63 11.31
CA PRO A 49 -4.06 -5.99 10.19
C PRO A 49 -3.83 -5.05 9.00
N ALA A 50 -4.31 -5.47 7.83
CA ALA A 50 -4.31 -4.61 6.64
C ALA A 50 -5.26 -3.41 6.87
N ARG A 51 -4.78 -2.19 6.61
CA ARG A 51 -5.56 -0.96 6.80
C ARG A 51 -5.55 -0.12 5.53
N TRP A 52 -6.61 0.67 5.35
CA TRP A 52 -6.64 1.71 4.32
C TRP A 52 -5.87 2.93 4.82
N GLU A 53 -4.93 3.40 4.03
CA GLU A 53 -4.18 4.63 4.29
C GLU A 53 -3.93 5.38 2.98
N PRO A 54 -3.69 6.70 3.05
CA PRO A 54 -3.31 7.45 1.86
C PRO A 54 -2.01 6.92 1.28
N PHE A 55 -1.98 6.77 -0.04
CA PHE A 55 -0.75 6.35 -0.70
C PHE A 55 0.27 7.49 -0.67
N ASP A 56 1.44 7.19 -0.12
CA ASP A 56 2.58 8.08 -0.07
C ASP A 56 3.77 7.42 -0.78
N PRO A 57 4.15 7.89 -1.98
CA PRO A 57 5.26 7.31 -2.73
C PRO A 57 6.64 7.55 -2.08
N ALA A 58 6.76 8.48 -1.13
CA ALA A 58 7.99 8.67 -0.37
C ALA A 58 8.17 7.61 0.72
N ARG A 59 7.06 7.02 1.18
CA ARG A 59 7.05 5.96 2.21
C ARG A 59 6.83 4.57 1.66
N VAL A 60 6.15 4.43 0.52
CA VAL A 60 5.75 3.13 -0.02
C VAL A 60 6.31 2.96 -1.43
N VAL A 61 7.27 2.05 -1.56
CA VAL A 61 7.90 1.70 -2.84
C VAL A 61 7.23 0.45 -3.40
N LEU A 62 6.70 0.54 -4.63
CA LEU A 62 6.09 -0.60 -5.31
C LEU A 62 7.17 -1.53 -5.86
N LEU A 63 7.15 -2.79 -5.45
CA LEU A 63 8.05 -3.80 -5.98
C LEU A 63 7.47 -4.45 -7.24
N PRO A 64 8.28 -4.78 -8.26
CA PRO A 64 7.79 -5.44 -9.45
C PRO A 64 7.19 -6.83 -9.13
N VAL A 65 6.03 -7.14 -9.73
CA VAL A 65 5.39 -8.46 -9.65
C VAL A 65 5.74 -9.25 -10.90
N GLY A 66 6.94 -9.79 -10.93
CA GLY A 66 7.49 -10.53 -12.07
C GLY A 66 8.99 -10.35 -12.17
N GLY A 67 9.73 -11.46 -12.24
CA GLY A 67 11.16 -11.44 -12.55
C GLY A 67 11.38 -11.16 -14.03
N LEU A 68 12.53 -10.56 -14.33
CA LEU A 68 13.10 -10.53 -15.69
C LEU A 68 13.13 -11.92 -16.33
#